data_AF-A0A3M1NSL6-F1
#
_entry.id   AF-A0A3M1NSL6-F1
#
_cell.length_a   1.000
_cell.length_b   1.000
_cell.length_c   1.000
_cell.angle_alpha   90.00
_cell.angle_beta   90.00
_cell.angle_gamma   90.00
#
_symmetry.space_group_name_H-M   'P 1'
#
loop_
_entity.id
_entity.type
_entity.pdbx_description
1 polymer ?
#
loop_
_entity_poly.entity_id
_entity_poly.type
_entity_poly.pdbx_seq_one_letter_code
_entity_poly.pdbx_strand_id
1 'polypeptide(L)'
;MTPRTLLSALLVLVLAAVPARAQWTPDNPGSDNIEVLGHIPLGPRLSVADLDVEQELARPYAYVARMVYGDEGPRGTDIIDLSDPARPKV
;
A
#
# COMPACT_ATOMS: atom_id res chain seq x y z
N MET A 1 43.44 5.26 15.02
CA MET A 1 42.30 4.34 15.29
C MET A 1 42.84 2.92 15.30
N THR A 2 42.47 2.11 16.29
CA THR A 2 42.91 0.71 16.36
C THR A 2 42.00 -0.16 15.47
N PRO A 3 42.48 -1.32 14.99
CA PRO A 3 41.65 -2.24 14.19
C PRO A 3 40.37 -2.66 14.91
N ARG A 4 40.37 -2.75 16.25
CA ARG A 4 39.15 -3.00 17.04
C ARG A 4 38.14 -1.85 16.94
N THR A 5 38.59 -0.59 17.01
CA THR A 5 37.67 0.56 16.87
C THR A 5 37.03 0.66 15.49
N LEU A 6 37.76 0.27 14.44
CA LEU A 6 37.23 0.22 13.07
C LEU A 6 36.17 -0.89 12.91
N LEU A 7 36.44 -2.07 13.47
CA LEU A 7 35.50 -3.20 13.43
C LEU A 7 34.19 -2.89 14.17
N SER A 8 34.28 -2.29 15.36
CA SER A 8 33.10 -1.88 16.13
C SER A 8 32.27 -0.82 15.40
N ALA A 9 32.92 0.18 14.79
CA ALA A 9 32.23 1.20 14.02
C ALA A 9 31.52 0.61 12.79
N LEU A 10 32.16 -0.32 12.09
CA LEU A 10 31.56 -1.02 10.96
C LEU A 10 30.33 -1.84 11.39
N LEU A 11 30.42 -2.55 12.52
CA LEU A 11 29.31 -3.33 13.05
C LEU A 11 28.09 -2.45 13.39
N VAL A 12 28.32 -1.30 14.03
CA VAL A 12 27.25 -0.33 14.34
C VAL A 12 26.59 0.20 13.07
N LEU A 13 27.38 0.53 12.04
CA LEU A 13 26.87 0.98 10.74
C LEU A 13 26.01 -0.08 10.05
N VAL A 14 26.42 -1.35 10.09
CA VAL A 14 25.65 -2.46 9.49
C VAL A 14 24.33 -2.68 10.24
N LEU A 15 24.36 -2.64 11.58
CA LEU A 15 23.17 -2.81 12.41
C LEU A 15 22.17 -1.65 12.24
N ALA A 16 22.66 -0.42 12.04
CA ALA A 16 21.82 0.75 11.80
C ALA A 16 21.06 0.69 10.46
N ALA A 17 21.51 -0.12 9.49
CA ALA A 17 20.89 -0.26 8.17
C ALA A 17 19.76 -1.31 8.11
N VAL A 18 19.61 -2.17 9.14
CA VAL A 18 18.57 -3.21 9.21
C VAL A 18 17.13 -2.67 9.05
N PRO A 19 16.70 -1.59 9.73
CA PRO A 19 15.33 -1.08 9.59
C PRO A 19 14.97 -0.62 8.18
N ALA A 20 15.93 -0.26 7.33
CA ALA A 20 15.66 0.13 5.94
C ALA A 20 15.08 -1.02 5.10
N ARG A 21 15.24 -2.28 5.53
CA ARG A 21 14.64 -3.44 4.86
C ARG A 21 13.16 -3.65 5.17
N ALA A 22 12.64 -3.02 6.22
CA ALA A 22 11.24 -3.05 6.57
C ALA A 22 10.48 -1.82 6.02
N GLN A 23 11.09 -1.05 5.12
CA GLN A 23 10.47 0.15 4.57
C GLN A 23 9.34 -0.22 3.63
N TRP A 24 8.16 0.36 3.89
CA TRP A 24 6.97 0.22 3.07
C TRP A 24 7.10 1.03 1.76
N THR A 25 6.67 0.44 0.66
CA THR A 25 6.35 1.13 -0.60
C THR A 25 4.99 0.66 -1.12
N PRO A 26 4.34 1.37 -2.05
CA PRO A 26 3.09 0.89 -2.66
C PRO A 26 3.24 -0.50 -3.30
N ASP A 27 4.36 -0.76 -3.97
CA ASP A 27 4.66 -2.06 -4.60
C ASP A 27 5.17 -3.13 -3.61
N ASN A 28 5.64 -2.72 -2.44
CA ASN A 28 6.10 -3.59 -1.36
C ASN A 28 5.45 -3.17 -0.04
N PRO A 29 4.26 -3.70 0.29
CA PRO A 29 3.49 -3.29 1.45
C PRO A 29 4.12 -3.71 2.79
N GLY A 30 5.35 -4.23 2.81
CA GLY A 30 6.12 -4.46 4.03
C GLY A 30 5.67 -5.67 4.83
N SER A 31 4.86 -6.56 4.24
CA SER A 31 4.45 -7.84 4.82
C SER A 31 4.55 -8.94 3.77
N ASP A 32 5.25 -10.01 4.12
CA ASP A 32 5.38 -11.20 3.27
C ASP A 32 4.06 -11.99 3.14
N ASN A 33 3.03 -11.62 3.91
CA ASN A 33 1.68 -12.20 3.84
C ASN A 33 0.73 -11.42 2.89
N ILE A 34 1.27 -10.58 2.02
CA ILE A 34 0.49 -9.80 1.05
C ILE A 34 1.10 -9.98 -0.34
N GLU A 35 0.28 -10.37 -1.30
CA GLU A 35 0.62 -10.34 -2.72
C GLU A 35 -0.23 -9.27 -3.42
N VAL A 36 0.42 -8.31 -4.05
CA VAL A 36 -0.27 -7.24 -4.79
C VAL A 36 -0.63 -7.75 -6.18
N LEU A 37 -1.93 -7.94 -6.44
CA LEU A 37 -2.42 -8.49 -7.72
C LEU A 37 -2.66 -7.42 -8.78
N GLY A 38 -3.00 -6.19 -8.39
CA GLY A 38 -3.33 -5.12 -9.32
C GLY A 38 -3.51 -3.77 -8.65
N HIS A 39 -3.50 -2.71 -9.46
CA HIS A 39 -3.72 -1.34 -9.04
C HIS A 39 -4.75 -0.67 -9.97
N ILE A 40 -5.61 0.18 -9.41
CA ILE A 40 -6.55 0.99 -10.17
C ILE A 40 -6.46 2.46 -9.73
N PRO A 41 -6.28 3.42 -10.66
CA PRO A 41 -6.22 4.82 -10.30
C PRO A 41 -7.64 5.34 -10.01
N LEU A 42 -7.91 5.69 -8.76
CA LEU A 42 -9.23 6.21 -8.38
C LEU A 42 -9.29 7.74 -8.37
N GLY A 43 -8.17 8.46 -8.46
CA GLY A 43 -8.15 9.93 -8.53
C GLY A 43 -6.95 10.55 -7.85
N PRO A 44 -6.98 11.87 -7.57
CA PRO A 44 -5.86 12.55 -6.93
C PRO A 44 -5.67 12.09 -5.48
N ARG A 45 -4.51 12.41 -4.90
CA ARG A 45 -4.26 12.17 -3.46
C ARG A 45 -5.35 12.84 -2.62
N LEU A 46 -5.68 12.23 -1.49
CA LEU A 46 -6.68 12.75 -0.55
C LEU A 46 -8.11 12.82 -1.14
N SER A 47 -8.44 11.92 -2.09
CA SER A 47 -9.79 11.81 -2.69
C SER A 47 -10.55 10.51 -2.37
N VAL A 48 -9.95 9.60 -1.58
CA VAL A 48 -10.54 8.35 -1.07
C VAL A 48 -10.65 8.44 0.44
N ALA A 49 -11.79 8.04 1.01
CA ALA A 49 -12.03 8.07 2.45
C ALA A 49 -11.83 6.71 3.11
N ASP A 50 -12.59 5.73 2.62
CA ASP A 50 -12.73 4.40 3.21
C ASP A 50 -13.13 3.40 2.12
N LEU A 51 -13.04 2.10 2.42
CA LEU A 51 -13.51 1.04 1.54
C LEU A 51 -14.06 -0.16 2.31
N ASP A 52 -15.06 -0.81 1.73
CA ASP A 52 -15.59 -2.10 2.19
C ASP A 52 -15.49 -3.14 1.07
N VAL A 53 -15.26 -4.41 1.42
CA VAL A 53 -15.17 -5.52 0.46
C VAL A 53 -16.23 -6.57 0.79
N GLU A 54 -16.99 -6.98 -0.22
CA GLU A 54 -17.96 -8.06 -0.12
C GLU A 54 -17.31 -9.36 0.32
N GLN A 55 -17.99 -10.09 1.20
CA GLN A 55 -17.55 -11.41 1.69
C GLN A 55 -18.24 -12.56 0.94
N GLU A 56 -19.29 -12.28 0.18
CA GLU A 56 -19.97 -13.27 -0.65
C GLU A 56 -19.21 -13.46 -1.97
N LEU A 57 -18.68 -14.66 -2.19
CA LEU A 57 -17.83 -14.96 -3.35
C LEU A 57 -18.56 -14.81 -4.68
N ALA A 58 -19.88 -15.00 -4.71
CA ALA A 58 -20.68 -14.77 -5.91
C ALA A 58 -20.86 -13.27 -6.26
N ARG A 59 -20.43 -12.36 -5.37
CA ARG A 59 -20.53 -10.90 -5.54
C ARG A 59 -19.20 -10.23 -5.19
N PRO A 60 -18.15 -10.43 -5.99
CA PRO A 60 -16.81 -9.94 -5.69
C PRO A 60 -16.69 -8.44 -5.98
N TYR A 61 -17.29 -7.60 -5.14
CA TYR A 61 -17.23 -6.14 -5.26
C TYR A 61 -16.55 -5.50 -4.06
N ALA A 62 -15.85 -4.39 -4.32
CA ALA A 62 -15.44 -3.45 -3.28
C ALA A 62 -16.16 -2.11 -3.48
N TYR A 63 -16.53 -1.46 -2.38
CA TYR A 63 -17.16 -0.15 -2.39
C TYR A 63 -16.17 0.86 -1.84
N VAL A 64 -15.77 1.84 -2.64
CA VAL A 64 -14.77 2.83 -2.26
C VAL A 64 -15.43 4.19 -2.14
N ALA A 65 -15.41 4.77 -0.94
CA ALA A 65 -15.97 6.09 -0.68
C ALA A 65 -15.08 7.19 -1.25
N ARG A 66 -15.69 8.09 -2.04
CA ARG A 66 -15.06 9.23 -2.71
C ARG A 66 -15.37 10.51 -1.98
N MET A 67 -14.34 11.27 -1.66
CA MET A 67 -14.50 12.54 -0.97
C MET A 67 -13.43 13.56 -1.36
N VAL A 68 -13.53 14.77 -0.82
CA VAL A 68 -12.60 15.86 -1.08
C VAL A 68 -12.04 16.32 0.26
N TYR A 69 -10.84 15.85 0.62
CA TYR A 69 -10.10 16.36 1.79
C TYR A 69 -9.22 17.58 1.45
N GLY A 70 -8.90 17.80 0.17
CA GLY A 70 -8.16 18.97 -0.33
C GLY A 70 -9.06 19.88 -1.18
N ASP A 71 -8.56 20.29 -2.35
CA ASP A 71 -9.30 21.17 -3.28
C ASP A 71 -9.86 20.43 -4.51
N GLU A 72 -9.44 19.19 -4.73
CA GLU A 72 -9.73 18.42 -5.94
C GLU A 72 -10.31 17.04 -5.62
N GLY A 73 -11.15 16.53 -6.52
CA GLY A 73 -11.63 15.14 -6.49
C GLY A 73 -13.14 15.00 -6.65
N PRO A 74 -13.61 13.83 -7.14
CA PRO A 74 -15.03 13.50 -7.18
C PRO A 74 -15.56 13.15 -5.78
N ARG A 75 -16.88 13.28 -5.60
CA ARG A 75 -17.63 12.80 -4.43
C ARG A 75 -18.54 11.64 -4.84
N GLY A 76 -18.86 10.74 -3.91
CA GLY A 76 -19.74 9.61 -4.16
C GLY A 76 -19.12 8.29 -3.72
N THR A 77 -19.40 7.23 -4.47
CA THR A 77 -18.90 5.87 -4.21
C THR A 77 -18.59 5.20 -5.53
N ASP A 78 -17.39 4.65 -5.64
CA ASP A 78 -17.02 3.74 -6.73
C ASP A 78 -17.37 2.30 -6.32
N ILE A 79 -17.96 1.53 -7.23
CA ILE A 79 -18.21 0.10 -7.04
C ILE A 79 -17.23 -0.64 -7.93
N ILE A 80 -16.27 -1.32 -7.32
CA ILE A 80 -15.18 -1.97 -8.04
C ILE A 80 -15.48 -3.45 -8.21
N ASP A 81 -15.56 -3.91 -9.45
CA ASP A 81 -15.61 -5.32 -9.82
C ASP A 81 -14.23 -5.98 -9.61
N LEU A 82 -14.22 -7.00 -8.76
CA LEU A 82 -13.06 -7.83 -8.41
C LEU A 82 -13.22 -9.28 -8.90
N SER A 83 -14.11 -9.55 -9.86
CA SER A 83 -14.26 -10.88 -10.47
C SER A 83 -12.95 -11.40 -11.08
N ASP A 84 -12.07 -10.49 -11.50
CA ASP A 84 -10.66 -10.76 -11.81
C ASP A 84 -9.77 -9.77 -11.03
N PRO A 85 -9.22 -10.17 -9.86
CA PRO A 85 -8.43 -9.28 -9.00
C PRO A 85 -7.14 -8.74 -9.65
N ALA A 86 -6.62 -9.40 -10.69
CA ALA A 86 -5.47 -8.90 -11.44
C ALA A 86 -5.84 -7.80 -12.45
N ARG A 87 -7.15 -7.60 -12.71
CA ARG A 87 -7.71 -6.60 -13.64
C ARG A 87 -8.99 -5.96 -13.08
N PRO A 88 -8.92 -5.28 -11.92
CA PRO A 88 -10.08 -4.64 -11.30
C PRO A 88 -10.67 -3.52 -12.16
N LYS A 89 -11.97 -3.24 -12.03
CA LYS A 89 -12.69 -2.23 -12.83
C LYS A 89 -13.70 -1.46 -11.98
N VAL A 90 -13.78 -0.13 -12.17
CA VAL A 90 -14.86 0.73 -11.65
C VAL A 90 -16.09 0.66 -12.56
#